data_AF-A0A643F829-F1
#
_entry.id   AF-A0A643F829-F1
#
_cell.length_a   1.000
_cell.length_b   1.000
_cell.length_c   1.000
_cell.angle_alpha   90.00
_cell.angle_beta   90.00
_cell.angle_gamma   90.00
#
_symmetry.space_group_name_H-M   'P 1'
#
loop_
_entity.id
_entity.type
_entity.pdbx_description
1 polymer ?
#
loop_
_entity_poly.entity_id
_entity_poly.type
_entity_poly.pdbx_seq_one_letter_code
_entity_poly.pdbx_strand_id
1 'polypeptide(L)' 'TVAQVRALLAAEGEAAAAALAPARPVRAAVNQVLASGEAVLADGDELAFFPPVTGG' A
#
# COMPACT_ATOMS: atom_id res chain seq x y z
N THR A 1 -10.60 -0.17 -2.32
CA THR A 1 -9.88 0.38 -1.16
C THR A 1 -8.39 0.15 -1.33
N VAL A 2 -7.56 0.85 -0.55
CA VAL A 2 -6.10 0.64 -0.51
C VAL A 2 -5.74 -0.83 -0.26
N ALA A 3 -6.44 -1.51 0.64
CA ALA A 3 -6.22 -2.93 0.93
C ALA A 3 -6.51 -3.84 -0.29
N GLN A 4 -7.55 -3.53 -1.07
CA GLN A 4 -7.87 -4.27 -2.30
C GLN A 4 -6.80 -4.09 -3.37
N VAL A 5 -6.30 -2.86 -3.57
CA VAL A 5 -5.20 -2.60 -4.54
C VAL A 5 -3.91 -3.27 -4.09
N ARG A 6 -3.60 -3.24 -2.79
CA ARG A 6 -2.46 -3.97 -2.24
C ARG A 6 -2.54 -5.47 -2.53
N ALA A 7 -3.71 -6.09 -2.35
CA ALA A 7 -3.91 -7.50 -2.64
C ALA A 7 -3.77 -7.82 -4.14
N LEU A 8 -4.27 -6.93 -5.01
CA LEU A 8 -4.08 -7.04 -6.47
C LEU A 8 -2.59 -7.02 -6.84
N LEU A 9 -1.84 -6.02 -6.37
CA LEU A 9 -0.41 -5.91 -6.66
C LEU A 9 0.40 -7.06 -6.07
N ALA A 10 0.05 -7.53 -4.87
CA ALA A 10 0.69 -8.68 -4.24
C ALA A 10 0.51 -9.97 -5.07
N ALA A 11 -0.54 -10.07 -5.89
CA ALA A 11 -0.79 -11.23 -6.73
C ALA A 11 0.00 -11.23 -8.05
N GLU A 12 0.68 -10.13 -8.41
CA GLU A 12 1.40 -10.01 -9.69
C GLU A 12 2.72 -10.83 -9.75
N GLY A 13 3.26 -11.24 -8.61
CA GLY A 13 4.44 -12.10 -8.57
C GLY A 13 5.04 -12.26 -7.17
N GLU A 14 5.97 -13.20 -7.01
CA GLU A 14 6.55 -13.55 -5.71
C GLU A 14 7.24 -12.38 -5.00
N ALA A 15 7.94 -11.53 -5.75
CA ALA A 15 8.60 -10.34 -5.20
C ALA A 15 7.58 -9.34 -4.63
N ALA A 16 6.49 -9.09 -5.36
CA ALA A 16 5.41 -8.21 -4.92
C ALA A 16 4.65 -8.82 -3.74
N ALA A 17 4.36 -10.12 -3.78
CA ALA A 17 3.77 -10.87 -2.68
C ALA A 17 4.59 -10.74 -1.40
N ALA A 18 5.91 -10.90 -1.48
CA ALA A 18 6.80 -10.78 -0.33
C ALA A 18 6.92 -9.33 0.18
N ALA A 19 6.98 -8.34 -0.72
CA ALA A 19 7.07 -6.93 -0.36
C ALA A 19 5.79 -6.41 0.30
N LEU A 20 4.62 -6.81 -0.22
CA LEU A 20 3.30 -6.35 0.20
C LEU A 20 2.56 -7.35 1.10
N ALA A 21 3.23 -8.37 1.64
CA ALA A 21 2.61 -9.37 2.50
C ALA A 21 1.91 -8.74 3.72
N PRO A 22 0.70 -9.21 4.13
CA PRO A 22 -0.03 -8.68 5.29
C PRO A 22 0.77 -8.57 6.58
N ALA A 23 1.71 -9.50 6.82
CA ALA A 23 2.58 -9.51 7.99
C ALA A 23 3.69 -8.44 7.95
N ARG A 24 3.95 -7.80 6.80
CA ARG A 24 4.93 -6.71 6.70
C ARG A 24 4.32 -5.38 7.11
N PRO A 25 5.06 -4.54 7.85
CA PRO A 25 4.59 -3.23 8.31
C PRO A 25 4.64 -2.18 7.19
N VAL A 26 4.03 -2.46 6.05
CA VAL A 26 3.94 -1.52 4.92
C VAL A 26 2.88 -0.48 5.22
N ARG A 27 3.25 0.80 5.07
CA ARG A 27 2.33 1.94 5.13
C ARG A 27 1.87 2.32 3.72
N ALA A 28 0.74 3.00 3.64
CA ALA A 28 0.20 3.53 2.41
C ALA A 28 -0.06 5.04 2.52
N ALA A 29 0.04 5.74 1.39
CA ALA A 29 -0.43 7.11 1.26
C ALA A 29 -1.23 7.26 -0.04
N VAL A 30 -2.31 8.05 0.03
CA VAL A 30 -3.12 8.46 -1.12
C VAL A 30 -2.97 9.97 -1.27
N ASN A 31 -2.57 10.44 -2.46
CA ASN A 31 -2.32 11.86 -2.73
C ASN A 31 -1.45 12.50 -1.64
N GLN A 32 -0.31 11.86 -1.37
CA GLN A 32 0.71 12.28 -0.39
C GLN A 32 0.24 12.34 1.08
N VAL A 33 -0.96 11.85 1.39
CA VAL A 33 -1.50 11.78 2.75
C VAL A 33 -1.55 10.33 3.23
N LEU A 34 -1.08 10.06 4.45
CA LEU A 34 -1.15 8.72 5.05
C LEU A 34 -2.58 8.19 5.05
N ALA A 35 -2.76 6.98 4.56
CA ALA A 35 -4.06 6.35 4.39
C ALA A 35 -4.13 5.01 5.12
N SER A 36 -5.31 4.69 5.65
CA SER A 36 -5.62 3.35 6.15
C SER A 36 -5.90 2.39 5.01
N GLY A 37 -5.89 1.08 5.29
CA GLY A 37 -6.27 0.06 4.31
C GLY A 37 -7.70 0.21 3.77
N GLU A 38 -8.60 0.82 4.55
CA GLU A 38 -10.01 1.03 4.20
C GLU A 38 -10.25 2.28 3.35
N ALA A 39 -9.23 3.12 3.12
CA ALA A 39 -9.38 4.30 2.28
C ALA A 39 -9.87 3.92 0.88
N VAL A 40 -10.95 4.59 0.44
CA VAL A 40 -11.50 4.46 -0.91
C VAL A 40 -10.60 5.22 -1.88
N LEU A 41 -10.41 4.66 -3.07
CA LEU A 41 -9.63 5.27 -4.15
C LEU A 41 -10.58 5.73 -5.25
N ALA A 42 -10.30 6.89 -5.80
CA ALA A 42 -10.93 7.42 -7.00
C ALA A 42 -9.99 7.27 -8.20
N ASP A 43 -10.55 7.39 -9.41
CA ASP A 43 -9.76 7.49 -10.63
C ASP A 43 -8.85 8.72 -10.57
N GLY A 44 -7.58 8.55 -10.97
CA GLY A 44 -6.55 9.58 -10.89
C GLY A 44 -5.83 9.73 -9.54
N ASP A 45 -6.21 8.99 -8.50
CA ASP A 45 -5.49 9.01 -7.22
C ASP A 45 -4.07 8.44 -7.35
N GLU A 46 -3.11 9.10 -6.71
CA GLU A 46 -1.75 8.58 -6.56
C GLU A 46 -1.66 7.75 -5.27
N LEU A 47 -1.35 6.45 -5.42
CA LEU A 47 -1.15 5.53 -4.31
C LEU A 47 0.32 5.13 -4.17
N ALA A 48 0.87 5.31 -2.97
CA ALA A 48 2.22 4.90 -2.63
C ALA A 48 2.23 3.86 -1.49
N PHE A 49 3.11 2.87 -1.59
CA PHE A 49 3.42 1.91 -0.51
C PHE A 49 4.88 2.07 -0.08
N PHE A 50 5.12 2.11 1.22
CA PHE A 50 6.48 2.31 1.77
C PHE A 50 6.66 1.62 3.12
N PRO A 51 7.91 1.21 3.47
CA PRO A 51 8.19 0.64 4.78
C PRO A 51 7.99 1.69 5.90
N PRO A 52 8.01 1.28 7.19
CA PRO A 52 8.00 2.23 8.28
C PRO A 52 9.18 3.17 8.14
N VAL A 53 8.90 4.48 8.16
CA VAL A 53 9.96 5.47 8.23
C VAL A 53 10.42 5.54 9.69
N THR A 54 11.71 5.30 9.91
CA THR A 54 12.38 5.60 11.18
C THR A 54 12.74 7.07 11.16
N GLY A 55 11.74 7.93 11.38
CA GLY A 55 12.01 9.35 11.57
C GLY A 55 12.98 9.52 12.75
N GLY A 56 14.08 10.21 12.48
CA GLY A 56 15.01 10.79 13.43
C GLY A 56 15.20 12.24 13.03
#